data_AF-A0A7X7UFG2-F1
#
_entry.id   AF-A0A7X7UFG2-F1
#
_cell.length_a   1.000
_cell.length_b   1.000
_cell.length_c   1.000
_cell.angle_alpha   90.00
_cell.angle_beta   90.00
_cell.angle_gamma   90.00
#
_symmetry.space_group_name_H-M   'P 1'
#
loop_
_entity.id
_entity.type
_entity.pdbx_description
1 polymer ?
#
loop_
_entity_poly.entity_id
_entity_poly.type
_entity_poly.pdbx_seq_one_letter_code
_entity_poly.pdbx_strand_id
1 'polypeptide(L)'
;MKTAPADSKRAARRWWPAIVFGLLLLAAPARSGELFQTGYRPLDPLAPLSPLRSTLAGAPRFHLTVRADLAVQRNPKHEPLHVYLPLPADAPYQQIHWFRLQPEPAEIRQTRDGYRIAVWDCGRPAPGTAIDIVYEAEASLGRIEWEIEPNNAGVLGEIPPAITREYLADRESYALQNPLVIQAAREAAGDNQNPLAILRGVVRTVKKRLSYRLDNVKNDAGATLAQGHGSCTEYAFAMIALARRSGLPARYVAGLHARPVVPAAAKLHKANHKIVEFYLPRYGWLPVDTTKASLKFDDPKGKITGRIDRTMIYFTHEPEADAAPLDPRVHLFTATSGEPDSALLIKKRSTVTWEKK
;
A
#
# COMPACT_ATOMS: atom_id res chain seq x y z
N MET A 1 -17.06 -67.95 47.07
CA MET A 1 -16.43 -68.09 48.40
C MET A 1 -15.05 -67.44 48.35
N LYS A 2 -14.79 -66.49 49.26
CA LYS A 2 -13.52 -66.16 49.98
C LYS A 2 -12.19 -66.41 49.24
N THR A 3 -11.19 -65.54 49.12
CA THR A 3 -10.66 -64.43 49.95
C THR A 3 -9.38 -63.92 49.26
N ALA A 4 -9.04 -62.63 49.36
CA ALA A 4 -7.67 -62.10 49.17
C ALA A 4 -6.76 -62.55 50.36
N PRO A 5 -5.40 -62.46 50.40
CA PRO A 5 -4.59 -61.27 50.05
C PRO A 5 -3.08 -61.48 49.65
N ALA A 6 -2.35 -60.35 49.59
CA ALA A 6 -0.92 -60.12 49.94
C ALA A 6 0.20 -60.20 48.86
N ASP A 7 0.58 -59.01 48.37
CA ASP A 7 1.88 -58.32 48.48
C ASP A 7 3.21 -59.14 48.53
N SER A 8 4.13 -58.91 47.58
CA SER A 8 5.38 -58.14 47.78
C SER A 8 6.56 -58.48 46.84
N LYS A 9 7.17 -57.40 46.32
CA LYS A 9 8.59 -57.14 46.03
C LYS A 9 9.34 -57.74 44.80
N ARG A 10 9.75 -56.76 43.97
CA ARG A 10 11.08 -56.49 43.36
C ARG A 10 11.54 -57.35 42.17
N ALA A 11 11.54 -56.70 41.00
CA ALA A 11 12.66 -56.78 40.06
C ALA A 11 12.93 -55.38 39.47
N ALA A 12 14.20 -54.95 39.59
CA ALA A 12 14.69 -53.63 39.24
C ALA A 12 14.69 -53.41 37.72
N ARG A 13 14.13 -52.28 37.26
CA ARG A 13 14.34 -51.77 35.91
C ARG A 13 15.16 -50.47 35.97
N ARG A 14 16.31 -50.55 35.29
CA ARG A 14 17.30 -49.51 35.03
C ARG A 14 16.65 -48.19 34.62
N TRP A 15 17.04 -47.13 35.31
CA TRP A 15 16.81 -45.75 34.93
C TRP A 15 17.69 -45.38 33.74
N TRP A 16 17.10 -44.85 32.67
CA TRP A 16 17.77 -44.03 31.67
C TRP A 16 17.17 -42.62 31.80
N PRO A 17 17.93 -41.58 32.15
CA PRO A 17 17.46 -40.22 31.96
C PRO A 17 17.59 -39.89 30.47
N ALA A 18 16.46 -39.63 29.82
CA ALA A 18 16.44 -38.99 28.51
C ALA A 18 17.01 -37.57 28.68
N ILE A 19 18.22 -37.36 28.14
CA ILE A 19 18.84 -36.04 28.03
C ILE A 19 18.01 -35.26 27.00
N VAL A 20 17.19 -34.34 27.47
CA VAL A 20 16.56 -33.31 26.64
C VAL A 20 17.65 -32.28 26.32
N PHE A 21 18.19 -32.33 25.10
CA PHE A 21 19.00 -31.24 24.56
C PHE A 21 18.09 -30.04 24.31
N GLY A 22 17.98 -29.16 25.30
CA GLY A 22 17.47 -27.82 25.10
C GLY A 22 18.48 -27.03 24.29
N LEU A 23 18.18 -26.78 23.01
CA LEU A 23 18.89 -25.78 22.22
C LEU A 23 18.52 -24.39 22.77
N LEU A 24 19.26 -23.94 23.79
CA LEU A 24 19.40 -22.53 24.10
C LEU A 24 20.17 -21.88 22.93
N LEU A 25 19.43 -21.33 21.98
CA LEU A 25 19.95 -20.35 21.04
C LEU A 25 20.35 -19.11 21.84
N LEU A 26 21.60 -19.08 22.30
CA LEU A 26 22.25 -17.86 22.74
C LEU A 26 22.29 -16.93 21.53
N ALA A 27 21.42 -15.93 21.52
CA ALA A 27 21.45 -14.84 20.57
C ALA A 27 22.81 -14.13 20.68
N ALA A 28 23.65 -14.31 19.67
CA ALA A 28 24.84 -13.48 19.52
C ALA A 28 24.40 -12.03 19.27
N PRO A 29 25.11 -11.01 19.78
CA PRO A 29 24.76 -9.62 19.50
C PRO A 29 24.92 -9.36 18.00
N ALA A 30 23.83 -8.95 17.35
CA ALA A 30 23.78 -8.62 15.94
C ALA A 30 24.80 -7.51 15.64
N ARG A 31 25.67 -7.74 14.64
CA ARG A 31 26.54 -6.69 14.10
C ARG A 31 25.69 -5.73 13.29
N SER A 32 25.84 -4.43 13.55
CA SER A 32 25.19 -3.33 12.82
C SER A 32 25.23 -3.53 11.29
N GLY A 33 24.06 -3.66 10.65
CA GLY A 33 23.94 -3.70 9.19
C GLY A 33 23.22 -4.91 8.61
N GLU A 34 22.15 -5.40 9.25
CA GLU A 34 21.38 -6.50 8.65
C GLU A 34 20.71 -6.05 7.34
N LEU A 35 21.06 -6.74 6.26
CA LEU A 35 20.26 -6.75 5.05
C LEU A 35 18.98 -7.50 5.38
N PHE A 36 17.82 -6.84 5.29
CA PHE A 36 16.55 -7.53 5.34
C PHE A 36 16.38 -8.28 4.02
N GLN A 37 16.78 -9.55 4.02
CA GLN A 37 16.46 -10.45 2.91
C GLN A 37 15.02 -10.94 3.03
N THR A 38 14.41 -11.14 1.87
CA THR A 38 13.08 -11.66 1.57
C THR A 38 12.01 -10.59 1.29
N GLY A 39 11.74 -10.42 -0.01
CA GLY A 39 10.45 -9.94 -0.47
C GLY A 39 9.36 -10.73 0.23
N TYR A 40 8.57 -10.04 1.04
CA TYR A 40 7.41 -10.61 1.68
C TYR A 40 6.24 -10.42 0.73
N ARG A 41 5.33 -11.38 0.66
CA ARG A 41 4.03 -11.16 0.02
C ARG A 41 3.08 -10.72 1.11
N PRO A 42 2.37 -9.59 0.96
CA PRO A 42 1.27 -9.27 1.86
C PRO A 42 0.30 -10.45 1.85
N LEU A 43 -0.41 -10.66 2.96
CA LEU A 43 -1.57 -11.55 3.00
C LEU A 43 -2.66 -10.91 2.12
N ASP A 44 -2.49 -10.91 0.79
CA ASP A 44 -3.53 -10.48 -0.14
C ASP A 44 -4.52 -11.64 -0.24
N PRO A 45 -5.73 -11.53 0.35
CA PRO A 45 -6.68 -12.62 0.27
C PRO A 45 -7.05 -12.95 -1.17
N LEU A 46 -6.81 -12.08 -2.17
CA LEU A 46 -7.19 -12.32 -3.55
C LEU A 46 -6.20 -11.65 -4.52
N ALA A 47 -5.03 -12.27 -4.70
CA ALA A 47 -4.14 -11.97 -5.81
C ALA A 47 -4.95 -11.88 -7.13
N PRO A 48 -4.64 -10.90 -8.00
CA PRO A 48 -5.43 -10.68 -9.20
C PRO A 48 -5.50 -11.95 -10.04
N LEU A 49 -6.73 -12.35 -10.38
CA LEU A 49 -6.99 -13.58 -11.12
C LEU A 49 -6.81 -13.33 -12.61
N SER A 50 -6.34 -14.39 -13.28
CA SER A 50 -6.08 -14.46 -14.71
C SER A 50 -7.19 -13.88 -15.60
N PRO A 51 -6.83 -13.38 -16.80
CA PRO A 51 -5.51 -13.43 -17.41
C PRO A 51 -4.72 -12.14 -17.16
N LEU A 52 -3.84 -12.18 -16.15
CA LEU A 52 -2.73 -11.25 -16.03
C LEU A 52 -1.52 -11.83 -16.74
N ARG A 53 -1.00 -11.08 -17.72
CA ARG A 53 0.32 -11.33 -18.29
C ARG A 53 1.31 -10.43 -17.58
N SER A 54 2.22 -11.03 -16.82
CA SER A 54 3.32 -10.31 -16.18
C SER A 54 4.62 -10.51 -16.95
N THR A 55 5.39 -9.43 -17.10
CA THR A 55 6.77 -9.48 -17.62
C THR A 55 7.81 -9.42 -16.48
N LEU A 56 7.45 -9.82 -15.26
CA LEU A 56 8.37 -9.79 -14.12
C LEU A 56 9.53 -10.78 -14.29
N ALA A 57 9.26 -11.95 -14.91
CA ALA A 57 10.32 -12.86 -15.33
C ALA A 57 11.23 -12.16 -16.36
N GLY A 58 12.51 -12.01 -16.04
CA GLY A 58 13.48 -11.28 -16.88
C GLY A 58 13.36 -9.75 -16.82
N ALA A 59 12.59 -9.21 -15.86
CA ALA A 59 12.51 -7.76 -15.65
C ALA A 59 13.88 -7.18 -15.23
N PRO A 60 14.21 -5.94 -15.67
CA PRO A 60 15.43 -5.27 -15.23
C PRO A 60 15.42 -5.08 -13.72
N ARG A 61 16.61 -5.20 -13.13
CA ARG A 61 16.85 -4.94 -11.72
C ARG A 61 17.23 -3.47 -11.54
N PHE A 62 16.72 -2.89 -10.47
CA PHE A 62 17.03 -1.52 -10.09
C PHE A 62 17.51 -1.50 -8.65
N HIS A 63 18.53 -0.70 -8.40
CA HIS A 63 18.86 -0.25 -7.07
C HIS A 63 18.13 1.07 -6.79
N LEU A 64 17.39 1.10 -5.69
CA LEU A 64 16.57 2.21 -5.23
C LEU A 64 17.17 2.73 -3.93
N THR A 65 17.38 4.04 -3.83
CA THR A 65 17.67 4.70 -2.56
C THR A 65 16.63 5.78 -2.32
N VAL A 66 15.99 5.78 -1.15
CA VAL A 66 15.15 6.88 -0.68
C VAL A 66 15.80 7.46 0.57
N ARG A 67 16.05 8.78 0.57
CA ARG A 67 16.57 9.50 1.72
C ARG A 67 15.55 10.50 2.24
N ALA A 68 15.42 10.58 3.56
CA ALA A 68 14.65 11.59 4.25
C ALA A 68 15.54 12.31 5.27
N ASP A 69 15.83 13.58 5.00
CA ASP A 69 16.55 14.49 5.88
C ASP A 69 15.49 15.40 6.54
N LEU A 70 15.28 15.22 7.84
CA LEU A 70 14.31 15.96 8.63
C LEU A 70 15.06 16.89 9.59
N ALA A 71 14.68 18.17 9.63
CA ALA A 71 15.23 19.14 10.56
C ALA A 71 14.11 19.75 11.41
N VAL A 72 14.17 19.53 12.72
CA VAL A 72 13.20 20.07 13.67
C VAL A 72 13.40 21.58 13.79
N GLN A 73 12.44 22.36 13.32
CA GLN A 73 12.49 23.83 13.36
C GLN A 73 11.93 24.37 14.68
N ARG A 74 10.86 23.74 15.20
CA ARG A 74 10.16 24.19 16.40
C ARG A 74 9.46 23.00 17.07
N ASN A 75 9.59 22.88 18.40
CA ASN A 75 8.90 21.88 19.22
C ASN A 75 8.65 22.43 20.66
N PRO A 76 7.79 23.44 20.82
CA PRO A 76 7.66 24.19 22.08
C PRO A 76 6.92 23.41 23.17
N LYS A 77 6.14 22.39 22.78
CA LYS A 77 5.37 21.53 23.67
C LYS A 77 6.15 20.26 24.07
N HIS A 78 7.41 20.11 23.62
CA HIS A 78 8.22 18.90 23.82
C HIS A 78 7.48 17.63 23.35
N GLU A 79 6.85 17.72 22.19
CA GLU A 79 6.08 16.64 21.59
C GLU A 79 7.00 15.51 21.12
N PRO A 80 6.53 14.25 21.15
CA PRO A 80 7.25 13.15 20.52
C PRO A 80 7.29 13.35 19.00
N LEU A 81 8.25 12.70 18.34
CA LEU A 81 8.31 12.62 16.88
C LEU A 81 8.45 11.18 16.46
N HIS A 82 7.52 10.72 15.62
CA HIS A 82 7.60 9.45 14.93
C HIS A 82 7.76 9.66 13.43
N VAL A 83 8.58 8.83 12.80
CA VAL A 83 8.72 8.76 11.34
C VAL A 83 8.22 7.41 10.85
N TYR A 84 7.41 7.41 9.80
CA TYR A 84 6.79 6.23 9.21
C TYR A 84 7.22 6.08 7.75
N LEU A 85 7.66 4.88 7.36
CA LEU A 85 7.96 4.48 5.98
C LEU A 85 7.26 3.16 5.66
N PRO A 86 6.27 3.14 4.76
CA PRO A 86 5.79 1.90 4.17
C PRO A 86 6.92 1.17 3.46
N LEU A 87 6.93 -0.16 3.54
CA LEU A 87 7.94 -1.01 2.92
C LEU A 87 7.35 -1.77 1.73
N PRO A 88 7.96 -1.75 0.55
CA PRO A 88 7.41 -2.42 -0.61
C PRO A 88 7.50 -3.94 -0.46
N ALA A 89 6.54 -4.63 -1.06
CA ALA A 89 6.35 -6.06 -0.96
C ALA A 89 6.45 -6.73 -2.34
N ASP A 90 6.57 -8.05 -2.39
CA ASP A 90 6.48 -8.79 -3.64
C ASP A 90 5.05 -8.75 -4.19
N ALA A 91 4.91 -8.54 -5.50
CA ALA A 91 3.65 -8.53 -6.21
C ALA A 91 3.82 -9.08 -7.64
N PRO A 92 2.74 -9.35 -8.40
CA PRO A 92 2.85 -9.85 -9.78
C PRO A 92 3.70 -8.97 -10.72
N TYR A 93 3.90 -7.69 -10.40
CA TYR A 93 4.68 -6.73 -11.20
C TYR A 93 5.96 -6.25 -10.50
N GLN A 94 6.29 -6.70 -9.29
CA GLN A 94 7.54 -6.33 -8.64
C GLN A 94 8.09 -7.45 -7.75
N GLN A 95 9.40 -7.57 -7.70
CA GLN A 95 10.09 -8.47 -6.79
C GLN A 95 11.13 -7.68 -6.01
N ILE A 96 11.06 -7.74 -4.68
CA ILE A 96 12.02 -7.10 -3.77
C ILE A 96 13.06 -8.14 -3.38
N HIS A 97 14.29 -7.95 -3.87
CA HIS A 97 15.39 -8.89 -3.65
C HIS A 97 15.98 -8.73 -2.24
N TRP A 98 16.14 -7.47 -1.82
CA TRP A 98 16.57 -7.10 -0.48
C TRP A 98 16.23 -5.63 -0.24
N PHE A 99 16.15 -5.25 1.02
CA PHE A 99 16.18 -3.86 1.43
C PHE A 99 16.99 -3.66 2.72
N ARG A 100 17.38 -2.42 2.98
CA ARG A 100 18.10 -1.98 4.17
C ARG A 100 17.53 -0.66 4.66
N LEU A 101 17.45 -0.52 5.98
CA LEU A 101 16.99 0.67 6.67
C LEU A 101 18.13 1.18 7.55
N GLN A 102 18.41 2.47 7.48
CA GLN A 102 19.42 3.12 8.30
C GLN A 102 18.90 4.48 8.80
N PRO A 103 18.81 4.72 10.12
CA PRO A 103 19.02 3.76 11.19
C PRO A 103 17.98 2.62 11.18
N GLU A 104 18.19 1.60 12.00
CA GLU A 104 17.18 0.55 12.20
C GLU A 104 15.91 1.15 12.81
N PRO A 105 14.72 0.77 12.33
CA PRO A 105 13.46 1.24 12.92
C PRO A 105 13.26 0.67 14.33
N ALA A 106 12.55 1.41 15.17
CA ALA A 106 12.18 0.97 16.50
C ALA A 106 11.17 -0.19 16.45
N GLU A 107 10.30 -0.21 15.44
CA GLU A 107 9.32 -1.26 15.23
C GLU A 107 8.95 -1.40 13.75
N ILE A 108 8.42 -2.58 13.39
CA ILE A 108 7.76 -2.83 12.12
C ILE A 108 6.30 -3.15 12.41
N ARG A 109 5.38 -2.28 11.97
CA ARG A 109 3.94 -2.51 12.04
C ARG A 109 3.44 -3.18 10.78
N GLN A 110 2.24 -3.75 10.84
CA GLN A 110 1.58 -4.37 9.70
C GLN A 110 0.19 -3.76 9.49
N THR A 111 -0.17 -3.50 8.23
CA THR A 111 -1.51 -3.04 7.84
C THR A 111 -2.47 -4.23 7.73
N ARG A 112 -3.77 -3.96 7.67
CA ARG A 112 -4.83 -4.94 7.39
C ARG A 112 -4.52 -5.77 6.15
N ASP A 113 -4.02 -5.11 5.11
CA ASP A 113 -3.71 -5.74 3.82
C ASP A 113 -2.34 -6.46 3.81
N GLY A 114 -1.67 -6.52 4.96
CA GLY A 114 -0.42 -7.25 5.15
C GLY A 114 0.84 -6.48 4.75
N TYR A 115 0.75 -5.20 4.41
CA TYR A 115 1.93 -4.36 4.15
C TYR A 115 2.62 -4.00 5.45
N ARG A 116 3.94 -3.86 5.41
CA ARG A 116 4.76 -3.49 6.55
C ARG A 116 5.06 -2.00 6.55
N ILE A 117 5.13 -1.42 7.73
CA ILE A 117 5.47 -0.01 7.95
C ILE A 117 6.60 0.04 8.97
N ALA A 118 7.76 0.56 8.56
CA ALA A 118 8.85 0.87 9.48
C ALA A 118 8.53 2.14 10.26
N VAL A 119 8.74 2.09 11.57
CA VAL A 119 8.51 3.23 12.47
C VAL A 119 9.80 3.54 13.22
N TRP A 120 10.23 4.79 13.17
CA TRP A 120 11.28 5.32 14.03
C TRP A 120 10.65 6.20 15.10
N ASP A 121 10.90 5.88 16.37
CA ASP A 121 10.67 6.77 17.49
C ASP A 121 11.90 7.68 17.63
N CYS A 122 11.72 8.97 17.34
CA CYS A 122 12.76 9.99 17.42
C CYS A 122 12.74 10.74 18.76
N GLY A 123 12.02 10.21 19.77
CA GLY A 123 11.89 10.80 21.09
C GLY A 123 11.22 12.18 21.02
N ARG A 124 11.69 13.11 21.87
CA ARG A 124 11.20 14.50 21.95
C ARG A 124 12.28 15.46 21.51
N PRO A 125 12.51 15.60 20.19
CA PRO A 125 13.68 16.30 19.69
C PRO A 125 13.59 17.81 19.94
N ALA A 126 14.72 18.39 20.33
CA ALA A 126 14.86 19.84 20.47
C ALA A 126 14.94 20.53 19.09
N PRO A 127 14.57 21.82 18.98
CA PRO A 127 14.84 22.60 17.77
C PRO A 127 16.33 22.51 17.36
N GLY A 128 16.59 22.33 16.07
CA GLY A 128 17.93 22.10 15.52
C GLY A 128 18.32 20.62 15.40
N THR A 129 17.56 19.69 15.98
CA THR A 129 17.80 18.25 15.80
C THR A 129 17.63 17.87 14.33
N ALA A 130 18.62 17.15 13.79
CA ALA A 130 18.60 16.55 12.47
C ALA A 130 18.35 15.04 12.58
N ILE A 131 17.50 14.51 11.71
CA ILE A 131 17.16 13.09 11.62
C ILE A 131 17.30 12.69 10.17
N ASP A 132 18.21 11.76 9.90
CA ASP A 132 18.48 11.25 8.56
C ASP A 132 18.09 9.77 8.50
N ILE A 133 17.16 9.45 7.60
CA ILE A 133 16.70 8.08 7.35
C ILE A 133 16.97 7.71 5.89
N VAL A 134 17.58 6.56 5.69
CA VAL A 134 17.94 6.00 4.39
C VAL A 134 17.29 4.63 4.24
N TYR A 135 16.52 4.48 3.18
CA TYR A 135 16.01 3.20 2.70
C TYR A 135 16.71 2.85 1.39
N GLU A 136 17.33 1.68 1.35
CA GLU A 136 17.97 1.12 0.16
C GLU A 136 17.30 -0.18 -0.20
N ALA A 137 17.10 -0.44 -1.49
CA ALA A 137 16.55 -1.71 -1.95
C ALA A 137 17.06 -2.08 -3.33
N GLU A 138 16.93 -3.37 -3.63
CA GLU A 138 17.03 -3.87 -4.99
C GLU A 138 15.73 -4.53 -5.39
N ALA A 139 15.15 -4.05 -6.50
CA ALA A 139 13.86 -4.51 -6.99
C ALA A 139 13.89 -4.79 -8.48
N SER A 140 13.22 -5.87 -8.90
CA SER A 140 12.83 -6.06 -10.30
C SER A 140 11.44 -5.48 -10.52
N LEU A 141 11.28 -4.67 -11.57
CA LEU A 141 9.98 -4.09 -11.92
C LEU A 141 9.50 -4.63 -13.28
N GLY A 142 8.42 -5.41 -13.22
CA GLY A 142 7.70 -5.94 -14.37
C GLY A 142 6.55 -5.03 -14.80
N ARG A 143 6.02 -5.31 -15.99
CA ARG A 143 4.77 -4.75 -16.48
C ARG A 143 3.68 -5.80 -16.33
N ILE A 144 2.46 -5.36 -16.05
CA ILE A 144 1.27 -6.21 -16.11
C ILE A 144 0.33 -5.73 -17.22
N GLU A 145 -0.25 -6.70 -17.91
CA GLU A 145 -1.26 -6.51 -18.95
C GLU A 145 -2.43 -7.45 -18.66
N TRP A 146 -3.64 -6.98 -18.91
CA TRP A 146 -4.85 -7.78 -18.75
C TRP A 146 -5.81 -7.57 -19.92
N GLU A 147 -6.58 -8.62 -20.18
CA GLU A 147 -7.72 -8.60 -21.09
C GLU A 147 -8.95 -9.09 -20.33
N ILE A 148 -10.00 -8.30 -20.33
CA ILE A 148 -11.26 -8.63 -19.71
C ILE A 148 -12.31 -8.82 -20.79
N GLU A 149 -13.01 -9.95 -20.71
CA GLU A 149 -14.18 -10.23 -21.53
C GLU A 149 -15.38 -9.52 -20.88
N PRO A 150 -16.04 -8.56 -21.57
CA PRO A 150 -17.09 -7.75 -20.96
C PRO A 150 -18.25 -8.54 -20.35
N ASN A 151 -18.56 -9.70 -20.94
CA ASN A 151 -19.64 -10.58 -20.52
C ASN A 151 -19.25 -11.54 -19.39
N ASN A 152 -18.01 -11.48 -18.89
CA ASN A 152 -17.48 -12.41 -17.90
C ASN A 152 -16.93 -11.72 -16.64
N ALA A 153 -17.31 -10.47 -16.35
CA ALA A 153 -16.86 -9.81 -15.12
C ALA A 153 -17.69 -10.15 -13.86
N GLY A 154 -18.75 -10.96 -14.01
CA GLY A 154 -19.69 -11.25 -12.93
C GLY A 154 -20.61 -10.08 -12.62
N VAL A 155 -21.23 -10.12 -11.44
CA VAL A 155 -22.13 -9.08 -10.91
C VAL A 155 -21.72 -8.71 -9.49
N LEU A 156 -22.14 -7.54 -8.99
CA LEU A 156 -21.77 -7.07 -7.65
C LEU A 156 -22.09 -8.08 -6.53
N GLY A 157 -23.20 -8.83 -6.66
CA GLY A 157 -23.59 -9.85 -5.67
C GLY A 157 -22.65 -11.06 -5.58
N GLU A 158 -21.77 -11.27 -6.57
CA GLU A 158 -20.75 -12.33 -6.54
C GLU A 158 -19.50 -11.93 -5.72
N ILE A 159 -19.39 -10.67 -5.28
CA ILE A 159 -18.22 -10.20 -4.54
C ILE A 159 -18.21 -10.77 -3.12
N PRO A 160 -17.08 -11.34 -2.64
CA PRO A 160 -17.00 -11.89 -1.29
C PRO A 160 -17.37 -10.87 -0.20
N PRO A 161 -18.17 -11.25 0.81
CA PRO A 161 -18.59 -10.35 1.89
C PRO A 161 -17.44 -9.71 2.68
N ALA A 162 -16.28 -10.38 2.77
CA ALA A 162 -15.10 -9.81 3.41
C ALA A 162 -14.55 -8.60 2.63
N ILE A 163 -14.58 -8.67 1.29
CA ILE A 163 -14.13 -7.57 0.42
C ILE A 163 -15.12 -6.42 0.46
N THR A 164 -16.43 -6.69 0.39
CA THR A 164 -17.43 -5.62 0.41
C THR A 164 -17.45 -4.89 1.75
N ARG A 165 -17.38 -5.60 2.87
CA ARG A 165 -17.36 -5.01 4.22
C ARG A 165 -16.24 -4.00 4.38
N GLU A 166 -15.06 -4.32 3.86
CA GLU A 166 -13.88 -3.50 4.05
C GLU A 166 -13.77 -2.38 3.01
N TYR A 167 -13.89 -2.74 1.72
CA TYR A 167 -13.55 -1.86 0.62
C TYR A 167 -14.76 -1.16 0.00
N LEU A 168 -15.93 -1.21 0.64
CA LEU A 168 -17.03 -0.26 0.44
C LEU A 168 -17.18 0.74 1.58
N ALA A 169 -16.41 0.59 2.67
CA ALA A 169 -16.53 1.45 3.82
C ALA A 169 -16.09 2.90 3.50
N ASP A 170 -16.74 3.87 4.14
CA ASP A 170 -16.40 5.28 4.03
C ASP A 170 -15.13 5.61 4.82
N ARG A 171 -14.43 6.67 4.41
CA ARG A 171 -13.29 7.28 5.10
C ARG A 171 -13.34 8.78 4.84
N GLU A 172 -12.69 9.56 5.71
CA GLU A 172 -12.62 11.03 5.57
C GLU A 172 -12.19 11.47 4.16
N SER A 173 -11.21 10.79 3.56
CA SER A 173 -10.73 11.12 2.20
C SER A 173 -11.74 10.85 1.08
N TYR A 174 -12.72 9.97 1.30
CA TYR A 174 -13.70 9.56 0.28
C TYR A 174 -15.06 10.26 0.46
N ALA A 175 -15.42 10.61 1.69
CA ALA A 175 -16.63 11.37 2.02
C ALA A 175 -17.87 10.86 1.27
N LEU A 176 -18.19 9.56 1.38
CA LEU A 176 -19.22 8.90 0.55
C LEU A 176 -20.63 9.48 0.73
N GLN A 177 -20.89 10.16 1.86
CA GLN A 177 -22.16 10.85 2.13
C GLN A 177 -22.22 12.28 1.58
N ASN A 178 -21.14 12.81 1.02
CA ASN A 178 -21.14 14.14 0.43
C ASN A 178 -22.13 14.18 -0.76
N PRO A 179 -23.04 15.18 -0.84
CA PRO A 179 -24.04 15.27 -1.91
C PRO A 179 -23.46 15.22 -3.33
N LEU A 180 -22.30 15.83 -3.56
CA LEU A 180 -21.64 15.81 -4.87
C LEU A 180 -21.08 14.42 -5.20
N VAL A 181 -20.56 13.70 -4.21
CA VAL A 181 -20.13 12.30 -4.39
C VAL A 181 -21.33 11.42 -4.75
N ILE A 182 -22.44 11.57 -4.03
CA ILE A 182 -23.69 10.83 -4.31
C ILE A 182 -24.18 11.12 -5.73
N GLN A 183 -24.23 12.40 -6.12
CA GLN A 183 -24.68 12.81 -7.46
C GLN A 183 -23.75 12.27 -8.55
N ALA A 184 -22.43 12.41 -8.38
CA ALA A 184 -21.45 11.96 -9.37
C ALA A 184 -21.41 10.43 -9.49
N ALA A 185 -21.62 9.69 -8.39
CA ALA A 185 -21.76 8.24 -8.42
C ALA A 185 -23.02 7.81 -9.21
N ARG A 186 -24.15 8.49 -9.00
CA ARG A 186 -25.38 8.25 -9.79
C ARG A 186 -25.18 8.57 -11.27
N GLU A 187 -24.48 9.65 -11.62
CA GLU A 187 -24.12 9.95 -13.03
C GLU A 187 -23.21 8.86 -13.63
N ALA A 188 -22.24 8.37 -12.85
CA ALA A 188 -21.29 7.38 -13.30
C ALA A 188 -21.93 5.99 -13.53
N ALA A 189 -22.75 5.53 -12.59
CA ALA A 189 -23.20 4.14 -12.55
C ALA A 189 -24.71 3.94 -12.74
N GLY A 190 -25.55 4.93 -12.42
CA GLY A 190 -26.99 4.72 -12.30
C GLY A 190 -27.32 3.53 -11.37
N ASP A 191 -28.24 2.67 -11.81
CA ASP A 191 -28.62 1.44 -11.10
C ASP A 191 -27.87 0.19 -11.59
N ASN A 192 -26.77 0.38 -12.34
CA ASN A 192 -26.08 -0.73 -13.00
C ASN A 192 -25.50 -1.73 -11.99
N GLN A 193 -25.70 -3.02 -12.23
CA GLN A 193 -25.17 -4.12 -11.41
C GLN A 193 -23.93 -4.78 -12.02
N ASN A 194 -23.54 -4.39 -13.23
CA ASN A 194 -22.36 -4.88 -13.91
C ASN A 194 -21.13 -4.07 -13.45
N PRO A 195 -20.16 -4.71 -12.76
CA PRO A 195 -18.99 -4.02 -12.19
C PRO A 195 -18.12 -3.33 -13.24
N LEU A 196 -18.05 -3.85 -14.48
CA LEU A 196 -17.31 -3.18 -15.57
C LEU A 196 -18.01 -1.93 -16.08
N ALA A 197 -19.35 -1.97 -16.16
CA ALA A 197 -20.11 -0.82 -16.57
C ALA A 197 -19.96 0.32 -15.54
N ILE A 198 -19.99 -0.02 -14.24
CA ILE A 198 -19.70 0.90 -13.14
C ILE A 198 -18.27 1.45 -13.27
N LEU A 199 -17.26 0.57 -13.37
CA LEU A 199 -15.85 0.98 -13.52
C LEU A 199 -15.66 1.97 -14.68
N ARG A 200 -16.21 1.65 -15.85
CA ARG A 200 -16.16 2.51 -17.04
C ARG A 200 -16.81 3.87 -16.79
N GLY A 201 -17.98 3.87 -16.16
CA GLY A 201 -18.70 5.07 -15.77
C GLY A 201 -17.87 5.94 -14.82
N VAL A 202 -17.32 5.34 -13.76
CA VAL A 202 -16.49 6.01 -12.75
C VAL A 202 -15.27 6.67 -13.40
N VAL A 203 -14.48 5.90 -14.16
CA VAL A 203 -13.26 6.42 -14.82
C VAL A 203 -13.60 7.57 -15.77
N ARG A 204 -14.67 7.42 -16.57
CA ARG A 204 -15.14 8.46 -17.50
C ARG A 204 -15.59 9.72 -16.76
N THR A 205 -16.42 9.58 -15.73
CA THR A 205 -16.98 10.70 -14.98
C THR A 205 -15.88 11.50 -14.26
N VAL A 206 -14.94 10.83 -13.60
CA VAL A 206 -13.83 11.52 -12.93
C VAL A 206 -12.94 12.24 -13.96
N LYS A 207 -12.57 11.58 -15.06
CA LYS A 207 -11.74 12.22 -16.11
C LYS A 207 -12.43 13.38 -16.81
N LYS A 208 -13.76 13.36 -16.91
CA LYS A 208 -14.55 14.47 -17.46
C LYS A 208 -14.64 15.65 -16.49
N ARG A 209 -14.75 15.38 -15.19
CA ARG A 209 -14.96 16.40 -14.15
C ARG A 209 -13.68 17.03 -13.64
N LEU A 210 -12.57 16.31 -13.69
CA LEU A 210 -11.30 16.76 -13.13
C LEU A 210 -10.27 17.10 -14.22
N SER A 211 -9.53 18.18 -13.98
CA SER A 211 -8.28 18.50 -14.66
C SER A 211 -7.08 18.26 -13.74
N TYR A 212 -5.95 17.84 -14.30
CA TYR A 212 -4.76 17.58 -13.50
C TYR A 212 -4.10 18.88 -13.05
N ARG A 213 -3.99 19.09 -11.74
CA ARG A 213 -3.28 20.23 -11.14
C ARG A 213 -2.65 19.81 -9.82
N LEU A 214 -1.33 20.03 -9.72
CA LEU A 214 -0.61 19.84 -8.47
C LEU A 214 -0.65 21.15 -7.67
N ASP A 215 -1.25 21.11 -6.49
CA ASP A 215 -1.32 22.22 -5.54
C ASP A 215 -0.97 21.72 -4.12
N ASN A 216 -1.01 22.62 -3.14
CA ASN A 216 -0.73 22.29 -1.74
C ASN A 216 -2.00 22.06 -0.89
N VAL A 217 -3.18 21.94 -1.51
CA VAL A 217 -4.45 21.77 -0.79
C VAL A 217 -4.80 20.29 -0.72
N LYS A 218 -5.01 19.77 0.49
CA LYS A 218 -5.53 18.42 0.70
C LYS A 218 -7.06 18.46 0.66
N ASN A 219 -7.66 17.83 -0.34
CA ASN A 219 -9.10 17.72 -0.48
C ASN A 219 -9.56 16.27 -0.34
N ASP A 220 -10.73 16.06 0.26
CA ASP A 220 -11.48 14.82 0.09
C ASP A 220 -12.09 14.74 -1.32
N ALA A 221 -12.75 13.62 -1.64
CA ALA A 221 -13.39 13.44 -2.93
C ALA A 221 -14.49 14.48 -3.24
N GLY A 222 -15.28 14.89 -2.25
CA GLY A 222 -16.37 15.85 -2.44
C GLY A 222 -15.84 17.25 -2.76
N ALA A 223 -14.87 17.73 -1.98
CA ALA A 223 -14.17 18.98 -2.22
C ALA A 223 -13.42 18.98 -3.57
N THR A 224 -12.79 17.86 -3.92
CA THR A 224 -12.13 17.67 -5.22
C THR A 224 -13.12 17.81 -6.38
N LEU A 225 -14.28 17.15 -6.30
CA LEU A 225 -15.32 17.22 -7.33
C LEU A 225 -15.91 18.63 -7.45
N ALA A 226 -16.04 19.36 -6.34
CA ALA A 226 -16.49 20.75 -6.34
C ALA A 226 -15.49 21.68 -7.03
N GLN A 227 -14.19 21.49 -6.74
CA GLN A 227 -13.12 22.32 -7.28
C GLN A 227 -12.78 22.00 -8.75
N GLY A 228 -13.03 20.77 -9.21
CA GLY A 228 -12.84 20.36 -10.61
C GLY A 228 -11.38 20.14 -11.02
N HIS A 229 -10.46 20.06 -10.06
CA HIS A 229 -9.07 19.71 -10.33
C HIS A 229 -8.37 19.03 -9.15
N GLY A 230 -7.27 18.34 -9.42
CA GLY A 230 -6.46 17.71 -8.39
C GLY A 230 -5.24 16.94 -8.94
N SER A 231 -4.46 16.37 -8.04
CA SER A 231 -3.31 15.50 -8.37
C SER A 231 -3.73 14.03 -8.44
N CYS A 232 -2.77 13.12 -8.62
CA CYS A 232 -3.03 11.67 -8.60
C CYS A 232 -3.72 11.21 -7.31
N THR A 233 -3.49 11.90 -6.18
CA THR A 233 -4.13 11.60 -4.89
C THR A 233 -5.63 11.90 -4.95
N GLU A 234 -6.01 13.09 -5.38
CA GLU A 234 -7.41 13.53 -5.43
C GLU A 234 -8.20 12.79 -6.54
N TYR A 235 -7.57 12.45 -7.66
CA TYR A 235 -8.17 11.55 -8.65
C TYR A 235 -8.45 10.17 -8.05
N ALA A 236 -7.53 9.61 -7.27
CA ALA A 236 -7.73 8.33 -6.61
C ALA A 236 -8.91 8.39 -5.63
N PHE A 237 -9.00 9.46 -4.82
CA PHE A 237 -10.11 9.65 -3.89
C PHE A 237 -11.45 9.75 -4.60
N ALA A 238 -11.55 10.56 -5.65
CA ALA A 238 -12.78 10.67 -6.43
C ALA A 238 -13.18 9.32 -7.07
N MET A 239 -12.24 8.61 -7.70
CA MET A 239 -12.52 7.31 -8.31
C MET A 239 -12.98 6.27 -7.29
N ILE A 240 -12.32 6.18 -6.14
CA ILE A 240 -12.69 5.26 -5.07
C ILE A 240 -14.06 5.64 -4.51
N ALA A 241 -14.29 6.93 -4.24
CA ALA A 241 -15.56 7.39 -3.68
C ALA A 241 -16.75 7.06 -4.59
N LEU A 242 -16.64 7.34 -5.89
CA LEU A 242 -17.69 7.04 -6.86
C LEU A 242 -17.92 5.52 -6.99
N ALA A 243 -16.85 4.72 -7.03
CA ALA A 243 -16.98 3.27 -7.13
C ALA A 243 -17.60 2.64 -5.87
N ARG A 244 -17.08 2.96 -4.69
CA ARG A 244 -17.61 2.45 -3.41
C ARG A 244 -19.08 2.84 -3.23
N ARG A 245 -19.45 4.08 -3.59
CA ARG A 245 -20.85 4.54 -3.53
C ARG A 245 -21.76 3.81 -4.53
N SER A 246 -21.19 3.30 -5.62
CA SER A 246 -21.88 2.48 -6.63
C SER A 246 -21.84 0.98 -6.32
N GLY A 247 -21.36 0.58 -5.13
CA GLY A 247 -21.28 -0.83 -4.72
C GLY A 247 -20.09 -1.61 -5.29
N LEU A 248 -19.18 -0.96 -6.03
CA LEU A 248 -17.96 -1.56 -6.56
C LEU A 248 -16.80 -1.31 -5.57
N PRO A 249 -16.23 -2.36 -4.94
CA PRO A 249 -15.11 -2.18 -4.04
C PRO A 249 -13.87 -1.67 -4.76
N ALA A 250 -13.21 -0.70 -4.15
CA ALA A 250 -12.02 -0.07 -4.69
C ALA A 250 -11.04 0.26 -3.57
N ARG A 251 -9.73 0.11 -3.82
CA ARG A 251 -8.68 0.42 -2.85
C ARG A 251 -7.60 1.32 -3.45
N TYR A 252 -7.07 2.18 -2.60
CA TYR A 252 -5.97 3.07 -2.92
C TYR A 252 -4.67 2.29 -2.96
N VAL A 253 -3.81 2.59 -3.93
CA VAL A 253 -2.47 2.00 -4.00
C VAL A 253 -1.45 3.10 -4.24
N ALA A 254 -0.43 3.16 -3.39
CA ALA A 254 0.61 4.17 -3.46
C ALA A 254 1.96 3.59 -3.83
N GLY A 255 2.71 4.38 -4.58
CA GLY A 255 4.02 4.01 -5.05
C GLY A 255 4.91 5.19 -5.43
N LEU A 256 6.08 4.84 -5.96
CA LEU A 256 7.04 5.77 -6.55
C LEU A 256 7.24 5.46 -8.02
N HIS A 257 7.13 6.48 -8.85
CA HIS A 257 7.62 6.40 -10.21
C HIS A 257 9.11 6.06 -10.24
N ALA A 258 9.45 5.11 -11.10
CA ALA A 258 10.79 4.66 -11.41
C ALA A 258 11.25 5.20 -12.77
N ARG A 259 12.51 4.93 -13.14
CA ARG A 259 12.98 5.25 -14.49
C ARG A 259 12.16 4.50 -15.56
N PRO A 260 11.86 5.13 -16.71
CA PRO A 260 12.30 6.46 -17.14
C PRO A 260 11.34 7.61 -16.78
N VAL A 261 10.29 7.39 -15.98
CA VAL A 261 9.28 8.44 -15.71
C VAL A 261 9.85 9.60 -14.90
N VAL A 262 10.75 9.30 -13.97
CA VAL A 262 11.52 10.32 -13.23
C VAL A 262 13.00 10.24 -13.59
N PRO A 263 13.77 11.35 -13.45
CA PRO A 263 15.22 11.31 -13.57
C PRO A 263 15.84 10.33 -12.57
N ALA A 264 17.11 9.96 -12.80
CA ALA A 264 17.84 9.05 -11.92
C ALA A 264 17.92 9.55 -10.47
N ALA A 265 17.82 10.86 -10.24
CA ALA A 265 17.66 11.48 -8.93
C ALA A 265 16.49 12.48 -8.98
N ALA A 266 15.55 12.37 -8.05
CA ALA A 266 14.38 13.25 -7.99
C ALA A 266 14.03 13.62 -6.54
N LYS A 267 13.34 14.75 -6.35
CA LYS A 267 12.67 15.02 -5.08
C LYS A 267 11.54 14.01 -4.90
N LEU A 268 11.41 13.42 -3.71
CA LEU A 268 10.48 12.33 -3.45
C LEU A 268 9.02 12.66 -3.84
N HIS A 269 8.55 13.86 -3.50
CA HIS A 269 7.19 14.32 -3.85
C HIS A 269 6.92 14.36 -5.36
N LYS A 270 7.96 14.48 -6.21
CA LYS A 270 7.83 14.45 -7.67
C LYS A 270 7.76 13.03 -8.22
N ALA A 271 8.18 12.04 -7.43
CA ALA A 271 8.11 10.64 -7.80
C ALA A 271 6.87 9.94 -7.22
N ASN A 272 6.24 10.50 -6.18
CA ASN A 272 5.00 9.96 -5.62
C ASN A 272 3.92 9.79 -6.68
N HIS A 273 3.33 8.60 -6.75
CA HIS A 273 2.22 8.30 -7.64
C HIS A 273 1.21 7.37 -7.00
N LYS A 274 -0.02 7.41 -7.53
CA LYS A 274 -1.18 6.74 -6.96
C LYS A 274 -2.01 6.13 -8.05
N ILE A 275 -2.36 4.87 -7.85
CA ILE A 275 -3.33 4.17 -8.70
C ILE A 275 -4.48 3.69 -7.83
N VAL A 276 -5.53 3.20 -8.48
CA VAL A 276 -6.68 2.59 -7.81
C VAL A 276 -6.83 1.17 -8.29
N GLU A 277 -7.08 0.25 -7.38
CA GLU A 277 -7.48 -1.11 -7.71
C GLU A 277 -8.98 -1.28 -7.51
N PHE A 278 -9.68 -1.87 -8.47
CA PHE A 278 -11.13 -2.16 -8.41
C PHE A 278 -11.36 -3.66 -8.39
N TYR A 279 -12.22 -4.15 -7.50
CA TYR A 279 -12.46 -5.57 -7.39
C TYR A 279 -13.51 -6.05 -8.40
N LEU A 280 -13.14 -6.96 -9.29
CA LEU A 280 -14.05 -7.64 -10.22
C LEU A 280 -14.22 -9.11 -9.79
N PRO A 281 -15.45 -9.61 -9.57
CA PRO A 281 -15.72 -10.96 -9.06
C PRO A 281 -14.88 -12.09 -9.67
N ARG A 282 -14.68 -12.07 -10.99
CA ARG A 282 -14.01 -13.15 -11.74
C ARG A 282 -12.55 -12.84 -12.09
N TYR A 283 -12.06 -11.64 -11.78
CA TYR A 283 -10.72 -11.16 -12.13
C TYR A 283 -9.91 -10.65 -10.92
N GLY A 284 -10.52 -10.52 -9.74
CA GLY A 284 -9.87 -9.97 -8.55
C GLY A 284 -9.62 -8.46 -8.66
N TRP A 285 -8.52 -8.00 -8.06
CA TRP A 285 -8.15 -6.58 -8.04
C TRP A 285 -7.57 -6.11 -9.38
N LEU A 286 -8.27 -5.20 -10.04
CA LEU A 286 -7.89 -4.61 -11.31
C LEU A 286 -7.25 -3.23 -11.10
N PRO A 287 -5.94 -3.06 -11.38
CA PRO A 287 -5.28 -1.78 -11.22
C PRO A 287 -5.61 -0.81 -12.35
N VAL A 288 -5.78 0.47 -12.01
CA VAL A 288 -6.08 1.56 -12.93
C VAL A 288 -5.25 2.77 -12.53
N ASP A 289 -4.37 3.19 -13.45
CA ASP A 289 -3.64 4.44 -13.28
C ASP A 289 -4.62 5.61 -13.41
N THR A 290 -4.74 6.38 -12.34
CA THR A 290 -5.72 7.44 -12.18
C THR A 290 -5.49 8.61 -13.13
N THR A 291 -4.25 8.81 -13.57
CA THR A 291 -3.85 9.97 -14.39
C THR A 291 -3.50 9.60 -15.83
N LYS A 292 -3.36 8.31 -16.14
CA LYS A 292 -3.02 7.83 -17.49
C LYS A 292 -4.18 7.11 -18.17
N ALA A 293 -4.05 6.85 -19.46
CA ALA A 293 -4.95 5.99 -20.22
C ALA A 293 -4.56 4.50 -20.05
N SER A 294 -4.57 3.99 -18.81
CA SER A 294 -4.19 2.59 -18.53
C SER A 294 -5.29 1.57 -18.86
N LEU A 295 -6.51 2.03 -19.16
CA LEU A 295 -7.66 1.21 -19.55
C LEU A 295 -8.20 1.67 -20.91
N LYS A 296 -8.53 0.71 -21.76
CA LYS A 296 -9.20 0.89 -23.04
C LYS A 296 -10.49 0.08 -23.04
N PHE A 297 -11.61 0.79 -23.19
CA PHE A 297 -12.94 0.17 -23.20
C PHE A 297 -13.40 -0.23 -24.61
N ASP A 298 -12.77 0.31 -25.65
CA ASP A 298 -13.17 0.16 -27.05
C ASP A 298 -12.04 -0.54 -27.84
N ASP A 299 -11.62 -1.73 -27.40
CA ASP A 299 -10.67 -2.54 -28.17
C ASP A 299 -11.34 -3.09 -29.43
N PRO A 300 -10.65 -3.13 -30.60
CA PRO A 300 -11.22 -3.66 -31.84
C PRO A 300 -11.76 -5.09 -31.76
N LYS A 301 -11.32 -5.88 -30.76
CA LYS A 301 -11.81 -7.25 -30.51
C LYS A 301 -12.99 -7.31 -29.54
N GLY A 302 -13.56 -6.17 -29.15
CA GLY A 302 -14.65 -6.09 -28.18
C GLY A 302 -14.24 -6.38 -26.73
N LYS A 303 -12.94 -6.35 -26.43
CA LYS A 303 -12.39 -6.60 -25.09
C LYS A 303 -12.12 -5.30 -24.34
N ILE A 304 -12.02 -5.38 -23.01
CA ILE A 304 -11.44 -4.30 -22.21
C ILE A 304 -10.00 -4.66 -21.92
N THR A 305 -9.07 -3.86 -22.42
CA THR A 305 -7.63 -4.10 -22.23
C THR A 305 -7.04 -3.04 -21.33
N GLY A 306 -6.04 -3.43 -20.55
CA GLY A 306 -5.31 -2.48 -19.72
C GLY A 306 -3.92 -2.94 -19.37
N ARG A 307 -3.16 -1.99 -18.84
CA ARG A 307 -1.74 -2.17 -18.59
C ARG A 307 -1.26 -1.21 -17.52
N ILE A 308 -0.47 -1.72 -16.58
CA ILE A 308 0.44 -0.89 -15.79
C ILE A 308 1.86 -1.17 -16.20
N ASP A 309 2.53 -0.12 -16.70
CA ASP A 309 3.92 -0.18 -17.10
C ASP A 309 4.87 -0.34 -15.90
N ARG A 310 6.07 -0.87 -16.17
CA ARG A 310 7.18 -1.10 -15.22
C ARG A 310 7.82 0.19 -14.66
N THR A 311 7.01 1.21 -14.49
CA THR A 311 7.42 2.59 -14.22
C THR A 311 7.11 3.00 -12.79
N MET A 312 6.74 2.05 -11.93
CA MET A 312 6.41 2.31 -10.55
C MET A 312 6.76 1.12 -9.67
N ILE A 313 7.26 1.41 -8.48
CA ILE A 313 7.32 0.48 -7.35
C ILE A 313 6.21 0.83 -6.37
N TYR A 314 5.59 -0.19 -5.80
CA TYR A 314 4.41 -0.09 -4.95
C TYR A 314 4.77 -0.38 -3.51
N PHE A 315 4.21 0.40 -2.59
CA PHE A 315 4.66 0.44 -1.21
C PHE A 315 3.59 0.05 -0.20
N THR A 316 2.36 0.53 -0.35
CA THR A 316 1.22 0.11 0.50
C THR A 316 -0.11 0.56 -0.11
N HIS A 317 -1.20 0.15 0.52
CA HIS A 317 -2.55 0.53 0.17
C HIS A 317 -3.00 1.80 0.92
N GLU A 318 -4.31 1.96 1.12
CA GLU A 318 -4.91 3.08 1.83
C GLU A 318 -4.29 3.26 3.23
N PRO A 319 -3.97 4.49 3.65
CA PRO A 319 -3.56 4.77 5.03
C PRO A 319 -4.58 4.26 6.04
N GLU A 320 -4.09 3.52 7.02
CA GLU A 320 -4.87 3.05 8.17
C GLU A 320 -4.39 3.81 9.40
N ALA A 321 -5.22 4.70 9.96
CA ALA A 321 -4.83 5.57 11.07
C ALA A 321 -4.27 4.77 12.27
N ASP A 322 -4.86 3.60 12.54
CA ASP A 322 -4.43 2.70 13.61
C ASP A 322 -3.05 2.05 13.34
N ALA A 323 -2.72 1.78 12.08
CA ALA A 323 -1.42 1.23 11.71
C ALA A 323 -0.35 2.34 11.67
N ALA A 324 -0.62 3.41 10.94
CA ALA A 324 0.21 4.60 10.89
C ALA A 324 -0.57 5.80 10.34
N PRO A 325 -0.35 7.01 10.88
CA PRO A 325 -1.00 8.24 10.42
C PRO A 325 -0.38 8.75 9.10
N LEU A 326 -0.27 7.90 8.08
CA LEU A 326 0.35 8.24 6.80
C LEU A 326 -0.43 9.35 6.09
N ASP A 327 0.28 10.39 5.63
CA ASP A 327 -0.34 11.40 4.77
C ASP A 327 -0.45 10.85 3.33
N PRO A 328 -1.65 10.68 2.76
CA PRO A 328 -1.84 10.15 1.40
C PRO A 328 -1.18 10.99 0.30
N ARG A 329 -0.83 12.27 0.53
CA ARG A 329 -0.12 13.09 -0.47
C ARG A 329 1.38 12.79 -0.49
N VAL A 330 2.01 12.60 0.67
CA VAL A 330 3.47 12.41 0.80
C VAL A 330 3.94 11.00 1.18
N HIS A 331 2.97 10.13 1.52
CA HIS A 331 2.86 8.69 1.80
C HIS A 331 4.11 7.87 2.17
N LEU A 332 5.24 8.08 1.53
CA LEU A 332 6.46 7.32 1.78
C LEU A 332 7.26 7.76 2.99
N PHE A 333 7.16 9.01 3.42
CA PHE A 333 7.76 9.43 4.68
C PHE A 333 6.78 10.34 5.39
N THR A 334 6.17 9.86 6.46
CA THR A 334 5.31 10.70 7.30
C THR A 334 6.01 10.95 8.61
N ALA A 335 6.18 12.23 8.96
CA ALA A 335 6.79 12.67 10.20
C ALA A 335 5.72 13.43 10.99
N THR A 336 5.36 12.93 12.17
CA THR A 336 4.27 13.49 12.97
C THR A 336 4.49 13.23 14.45
N SER A 337 3.93 14.09 15.30
CA SER A 337 3.84 13.81 16.73
C SER A 337 2.71 12.84 17.07
N GLY A 338 1.68 12.76 16.21
CA GLY A 338 0.43 12.06 16.50
C GLY A 338 -0.58 12.90 17.31
N GLU A 339 -0.21 14.12 17.71
CA GLU A 339 -1.07 15.02 18.47
C GLU A 339 -1.99 15.84 17.54
N PRO A 340 -3.31 15.93 17.81
CA PRO A 340 -4.25 16.68 16.97
C PRO A 340 -3.90 18.16 16.77
N ASP A 341 -3.37 18.81 17.81
CA ASP A 341 -2.99 20.24 17.82
C ASP A 341 -1.47 20.42 17.94
N SER A 342 -0.74 19.66 17.11
CA SER A 342 0.72 19.67 17.15
C SER A 342 1.30 21.04 16.82
N ALA A 343 2.25 21.48 17.65
CA ALA A 343 3.06 22.67 17.42
C ALA A 343 4.45 22.31 16.85
N LEU A 344 4.68 21.03 16.52
CA LEU A 344 5.90 20.51 15.92
C LEU A 344 6.02 20.96 14.47
N LEU A 345 7.09 21.69 14.15
CA LEU A 345 7.41 22.11 12.78
C LEU A 345 8.68 21.41 12.32
N ILE A 346 8.56 20.63 11.25
CA ILE A 346 9.67 19.89 10.65
C ILE A 346 9.89 20.37 9.23
N LYS A 347 11.13 20.74 8.92
CA LYS A 347 11.57 20.96 7.55
C LYS A 347 12.00 19.62 6.98
N LYS A 348 11.28 19.13 5.97
CA LYS A 348 11.55 17.86 5.30
C LYS A 348 12.22 18.08 3.95
N ARG A 349 13.34 17.38 3.71
CA ARG A 349 13.92 17.18 2.38
C ARG A 349 13.98 15.69 2.14
N SER A 350 13.39 15.24 1.04
CA SER A 350 13.45 13.82 0.69
C SER A 350 13.75 13.63 -0.78
N THR A 351 14.61 12.68 -1.07
CA THR A 351 15.06 12.35 -2.43
C THR A 351 14.88 10.88 -2.70
N VAL A 352 14.74 10.55 -3.98
CA VAL A 352 14.76 9.18 -4.47
C VAL A 352 15.77 9.09 -5.60
N THR A 353 16.59 8.04 -5.59
CA THR A 353 17.51 7.71 -6.68
C THR A 353 17.25 6.31 -7.22
N TRP A 354 17.45 6.15 -8.53
CA TRP A 354 17.22 4.92 -9.27
C TRP A 354 18.42 4.63 -10.17
N GLU A 355 19.06 3.49 -9.91
CA GLU A 355 20.18 2.98 -10.71
C GLU A 355 19.76 1.64 -11.33
N LYS A 356 19.93 1.50 -12.65
CA LYS A 356 19.67 0.23 -13.33
C LYS A 356 20.91 -0.65 -13.15
N LYS A 357 20.72 -1.89 -12.69
CA LYS A 357 21.78 -2.88 -12.60
C LYS A 357 22.00 -3.63 -13.90
#